data_AF-A0A935VIW7-F1
#
_entry.id   AF-A0A935VIW7-F1
#
_cell.length_a   1.000
_cell.length_b   1.000
_cell.length_c   1.000
_cell.angle_alpha   90.00
_cell.angle_beta   90.00
_cell.angle_gamma   90.00
#
_symmetry.space_group_name_H-M   'P 1'
#
loop_
_entity.id
_entity.type
_entity.pdbx_description
1 polymer ?
#
loop_
_entity_poly.entity_id
_entity_poly.type
_entity_poly.pdbx_seq_one_letter_code
_entity_poly.pdbx_strand_id
1 'polypeptide(L)' 'MYNPILDRFYPGATNDAIENRISKHNSQYYGTDKFTAQTNDWEEFITIESIDFKHALRIEKYIKKMKSKVYIINLKVS' A
#
# COMPACT_ATOMS: atom_id res chain seq x y z
N MET A 1 1.65 0.30 1.92
CA MET A 1 2.89 1.09 1.81
C MET A 1 2.69 2.46 2.42
N TYR A 2 3.77 3.06 2.90
CA TYR A 2 3.79 4.43 3.43
C TYR A 2 4.89 5.22 2.70
N ASN A 3 4.68 6.51 2.50
CA ASN A 3 5.69 7.44 2.01
C ASN A 3 5.98 8.45 3.12
N PRO A 4 7.21 8.47 3.69
CA PRO A 4 7.56 9.34 4.81
C PRO A 4 7.69 10.82 4.43
N ILE A 5 8.03 11.12 3.18
CA ILE A 5 8.20 12.50 2.69
C ILE A 5 6.84 13.18 2.52
N LEU A 6 5.88 12.48 1.92
CA LEU A 6 4.52 12.97 1.70
C LEU A 6 3.61 12.74 2.90
N ASP A 7 4.04 11.94 3.88
CA ASP A 7 3.24 11.46 5.00
C ASP A 7 1.92 10.80 4.53
N ARG A 8 2.03 9.96 3.50
CA ARG A 8 0.88 9.34 2.83
C ARG A 8 0.90 7.82 2.89
N PHE A 9 -0.28 7.25 3.10
CA PHE A 9 -0.51 5.82 3.03
C PHE A 9 -1.09 5.42 1.69
N TYR A 10 -0.59 4.32 1.14
CA TYR A 10 -1.13 3.67 -0.04
C TYR A 10 -1.52 2.22 0.28
N PRO A 11 -2.83 1.96 0.45
CA PRO A 11 -3.38 0.61 0.53
C PRO A 11 -3.47 -0.02 -0.86
N GLY A 12 -3.00 -1.25 -1.01
CA GLY A 12 -3.09 -2.01 -2.25
C GLY A 12 -2.95 -3.52 -2.02
N ALA A 13 -3.61 -4.32 -2.86
CA ALA A 13 -3.47 -5.79 -2.89
C ALA A 13 -2.44 -6.23 -3.95
N THR A 14 -1.72 -7.32 -3.70
CA THR A 14 -0.76 -7.95 -4.62
C THR A 14 -0.75 -9.47 -4.43
N ASN A 15 -0.46 -10.22 -5.51
CA ASN A 15 -0.09 -11.63 -5.46
C ASN A 15 1.44 -11.84 -5.54
N ASP A 16 2.19 -10.77 -5.75
CA ASP A 16 3.65 -10.74 -5.78
C ASP A 16 4.22 -10.56 -4.36
N ALA A 17 5.48 -10.93 -4.17
CA ALA A 17 6.22 -10.68 -2.94
C ALA A 17 6.23 -9.17 -2.63
N ILE A 18 6.22 -8.82 -1.34
CA ILE A 18 6.12 -7.42 -0.90
C ILE A 18 7.35 -6.63 -1.32
N GLU A 19 8.54 -7.22 -1.29
CA GLU A 19 9.77 -6.57 -1.73
C GLU A 19 9.72 -6.24 -3.22
N ASN A 20 9.21 -7.17 -4.04
CA ASN A 20 9.02 -6.96 -5.48
C ASN A 20 8.00 -5.85 -5.74
N ARG A 21 6.90 -5.82 -4.99
CA ARG A 21 5.87 -4.78 -5.11
C ARG A 21 6.46 -3.40 -4.80
N ILE A 22 7.22 -3.27 -3.72
CA ILE A 22 7.86 -2.02 -3.31
C ILE A 22 8.89 -1.59 -4.37
N SER A 23 9.75 -2.50 -4.80
CA SER A 23 10.75 -2.24 -5.84
C SER A 23 10.10 -1.75 -7.14
N LYS A 24 9.00 -2.36 -7.58
CA LYS A 24 8.24 -1.92 -8.78
C LYS A 24 7.62 -0.53 -8.61
N HIS A 25 7.15 -0.19 -7.41
CA HIS A 25 6.62 1.15 -7.13
C HIS A 25 7.72 2.22 -7.12
N ASN A 26 8.87 1.92 -6.51
CA ASN A 26 10.00 2.85 -6.41
C ASN A 26 10.76 3.02 -7.74
N SER A 27 10.73 2.03 -8.62
CA SER A 27 11.30 2.09 -9.97
C SER A 27 10.35 2.68 -11.02
N GLN A 28 9.18 3.22 -10.61
CA GLN A 28 8.16 3.75 -11.51
C GLN A 28 7.71 2.76 -12.61
N TYR A 29 7.81 1.46 -12.35
CA TYR A 29 7.56 0.39 -13.33
C TYR A 29 6.16 0.47 -13.98
N TYR A 30 5.17 1.02 -13.27
CA TYR A 30 3.79 1.16 -13.76
C TYR A 30 3.51 2.47 -14.53
N GLY A 31 4.56 3.20 -14.93
CA GLY A 31 4.50 4.46 -15.67
C GLY A 31 4.46 5.70 -14.78
N THR A 32 4.80 6.86 -15.35
CA THR A 32 4.90 8.16 -14.66
C THR A 32 3.56 8.83 -14.37
N ASP A 33 2.48 8.41 -15.05
CA ASP A 33 1.16 9.05 -14.96
C ASP A 33 0.34 8.57 -13.75
N LYS A 34 0.87 7.61 -12.97
CA LYS A 34 0.20 7.09 -11.78
C LYS A 34 0.51 7.99 -10.59
N PHE A 35 -0.50 8.24 -9.74
CA PHE A 35 -0.37 9.01 -8.50
C PHE A 35 0.77 8.55 -7.58
N THR A 36 1.14 7.25 -7.63
CA THR A 36 2.25 6.67 -6.85
C THR A 36 3.63 6.82 -7.50
N ALA A 37 3.70 7.24 -8.77
CA ALA A 37 4.96 7.42 -9.48
C ALA A 37 5.61 8.79 -9.22
N GLN A 38 4.95 9.68 -8.47
CA GLN A 38 5.50 10.99 -8.10
C GLN A 38 6.64 10.91 -7.08
N THR A 39 6.85 9.74 -6.47
CA THR A 39 7.84 9.54 -5.39
C THR A 39 8.39 8.12 -5.41
N ASN A 40 9.65 7.97 -5.02
CA ASN A 40 10.38 6.70 -5.08
C ASN A 40 10.66 6.14 -3.67
N ASP A 41 10.04 6.75 -2.66
CA ASP A 41 10.33 6.57 -1.24
C ASP A 41 9.24 5.76 -0.55
N TRP A 42 8.60 4.82 -1.26
CA TRP A 42 7.62 3.95 -0.65
C TRP A 42 8.33 2.90 0.20
N GLU A 43 7.89 2.79 1.45
CA GLU A 43 8.32 1.75 2.39
C GLU A 43 7.17 0.83 2.80
N GLU A 44 7.53 -0.37 3.26
CA GLU A 44 6.58 -1.28 3.88
C GLU A 44 6.06 -0.66 5.19
N PHE A 45 4.74 -0.71 5.39
CA PHE A 45 4.14 -0.24 6.63
C PHE A 45 3.48 -1.39 7.40
N ILE A 46 2.54 -2.06 6.76
CA ILE A 46 1.82 -3.22 7.27
C ILE A 46 1.50 -4.13 6.08
N THR A 47 1.62 -5.44 6.29
CA THR A 47 1.22 -6.49 5.36
C THR A 47 0.16 -7.35 6.04
N ILE A 48 -0.94 -7.61 5.33
CA ILE A 48 -2.06 -8.40 5.84
C ILE A 48 -2.26 -9.57 4.89
N GLU A 49 -2.07 -10.78 5.39
CA GLU A 49 -2.32 -11.99 4.60
C GLU A 49 -3.82 -12.18 4.36
N SER A 50 -4.15 -12.70 3.18
CA SER A 50 -5.53 -12.94 2.77
C SER A 50 -5.67 -14.31 2.16
N ILE A 51 -6.79 -14.97 2.48
CA ILE A 51 -7.18 -16.29 1.94
C ILE A 51 -7.10 -16.36 0.40
N ASP A 52 -7.57 -15.32 -0.29
CA ASP A 52 -7.55 -15.22 -1.74
C ASP A 52 -7.49 -13.76 -2.20
N PHE A 53 -7.27 -13.53 -3.51
CA PHE A 53 -7.17 -12.18 -4.06
C PHE A 53 -8.47 -11.37 -3.90
N LYS A 54 -9.65 -12.01 -3.93
CA LYS A 54 -10.94 -11.31 -3.71
C LYS A 54 -11.07 -10.86 -2.25
N HIS A 55 -10.54 -11.63 -1.31
CA HIS A 55 -10.45 -11.25 0.10
C HIS A 55 -9.51 -10.07 0.27
N ALA A 56 -8.33 -10.08 -0.36
CA ALA A 56 -7.40 -8.95 -0.38
C ALA A 56 -8.08 -7.66 -0.87
N LEU A 57 -8.82 -7.72 -1.99
CA LEU A 57 -9.53 -6.57 -2.54
C LEU A 57 -10.64 -6.04 -1.61
N ARG A 58 -11.33 -6.92 -0.88
CA ARG A 58 -12.33 -6.51 0.12
C ARG A 58 -11.69 -5.79 1.29
N ILE A 59 -10.57 -6.30 1.80
CA ILE A 59 -9.77 -5.66 2.86
C ILE A 59 -9.29 -4.28 2.37
N GLU A 60 -8.69 -4.21 1.17
CA GLU A 60 -8.21 -2.96 0.58
C GLU A 60 -9.33 -1.93 0.44
N LYS A 61 -10.49 -2.32 -0.08
CA LYS A 61 -11.66 -1.45 -0.24
C LYS A 61 -12.16 -0.94 1.10
N TYR A 62 -12.17 -1.79 2.13
CA TYR A 62 -12.59 -1.39 3.48
C TYR A 62 -11.62 -0.36 4.07
N ILE A 63 -10.31 -0.61 4.02
CA ILE A 63 -9.28 0.32 4.50
C ILE A 63 -9.39 1.67 3.76
N LYS A 64 -9.53 1.65 2.43
CA LYS A 64 -9.71 2.87 1.62
C LYS A 64 -10.98 3.65 1.99
N LYS A 65 -12.06 2.96 2.37
CA LYS A 65 -13.32 3.60 2.80
C LYS A 65 -13.16 4.36 4.11
N MET A 66 -12.28 3.91 5.01
CA MET A 66 -12.05 4.57 6.29
C MET A 66 -11.49 5.99 6.14
N LYS A 67 -10.69 6.25 5.08
CA LYS A 67 -10.06 7.55 4.80
C LYS A 67 -9.39 8.18 6.03
N SER A 68 -8.83 7.35 6.91
CA SER A 68 -8.29 7.76 8.20
C SER A 68 -6.86 7.25 8.35
N LYS A 69 -5.94 8.20 8.54
CA LYS A 69 -4.53 7.93 8.83
C LYS A 69 -4.37 7.17 10.14
N VAL A 70 -5.06 7.65 11.19
CA VAL A 70 -5.04 7.05 12.54
C VAL A 70 -5.54 5.62 12.50
N TYR A 71 -6.57 5.33 11.71
CA TYR A 71 -7.06 3.96 11.54
C TYR A 71 -5.97 3.02 10.99
N ILE A 72 -5.25 3.44 9.95
CA ILE A 72 -4.17 2.63 9.34
C ILE A 72 -3.03 2.42 10.35
N ILE A 73 -2.68 3.44 11.13
CA ILE A 73 -1.65 3.34 12.17
C ILE A 73 -2.05 2.32 13.24
N ASN A 74 -3.30 2.39 13.72
CA ASN A 74 -3.80 1.49 14.76
C ASN A 74 -3.82 0.02 14.30
N LEU A 75 -4.06 -0.26 13.00
CA LEU A 75 -3.96 -1.62 12.47
C LEU A 75 -2.58 -2.25 12.64
N LYS A 76 -1.50 -1.45 12.70
CA LYS A 76 -0.12 -1.97 12.85
C LYS A 76 0.25 -2.27 14.30
N VAL A 77 -0.37 -1.56 15.24
CA VAL A 77 -0.06 -1.64 16.68
C VAL A 77 -0.90 -2.70 17.40
N SER A 78 -1.94 -3.21 16.73
CA SER A 78 -2.84 -4.26 17.22
C SER A 78 -2.29 -5.65 16.96
#